data_AF-A0A2T4MUG3-F1
#
_entry.id   AF-A0A2T4MUG3-F1
#
_cell.length_a   1.000
_cell.length_b   1.000
_cell.length_c   1.000
_cell.angle_alpha   90.00
_cell.angle_beta   90.00
_cell.angle_gamma   90.00
#
_symmetry.space_group_name_H-M   'P 1'
#
loop_
_entity.id
_entity.type
_entity.pdbx_description
1 polymer ?
#
loop_
_entity_poly.entity_id
_entity_poly.type
_entity_poly.pdbx_seq_one_letter_code
_entity_poly.pdbx_strand_id
1 'polypeptide(L)'
;MIEVETEYHITRSDLNTKPDYKCLGTCKKVWWKDDVESAPFGAQLYCQKCGGVLSSAREGFDYKITKNEPGEKVYPGSDIDVKHSSNLLEQFEHLEKTYGWK
;
A
#
# COMPACT_ATOMS: atom_id res chain seq x y z
N MET A 1 -7.54 -10.81 6.36
CA MET A 1 -7.68 -9.37 6.33
C MET A 1 -6.57 -8.79 7.16
N ILE A 2 -5.84 -7.86 6.57
CA ILE A 2 -4.83 -7.07 7.24
C ILE A 2 -5.18 -5.60 7.07
N GLU A 3 -5.03 -4.85 8.15
CA GLU A 3 -5.05 -3.39 8.12
C GLU A 3 -3.65 -2.92 8.49
N VAL A 4 -3.11 -2.05 7.65
CA VAL A 4 -1.82 -1.41 7.85
C VAL A 4 -1.98 0.09 7.90
N GLU A 5 -1.30 0.71 8.84
CA GLU A 5 -1.24 2.15 9.02
C GLU A 5 0.16 2.64 8.67
N THR A 6 0.22 3.68 7.87
CA THR A 6 1.43 4.46 7.56
C THR A 6 1.29 5.84 8.18
N GLU A 7 2.27 6.70 7.98
CA GLU A 7 2.21 8.08 8.49
C GLU A 7 0.91 8.81 8.09
N TYR A 8 0.43 8.61 6.86
CA TYR A 8 -0.74 9.34 6.35
C TYR A 8 -1.92 8.46 5.97
N HIS A 9 -1.71 7.17 5.72
CA HIS A 9 -2.73 6.30 5.15
C HIS A 9 -3.02 5.08 6.01
N ILE A 10 -4.30 4.71 6.08
CA ILE A 10 -4.74 3.38 6.51
C ILE A 10 -5.11 2.59 5.25
N THR A 11 -4.49 1.42 5.08
CA THR A 11 -4.73 0.52 3.95
C THR A 11 -5.22 -0.83 4.44
N ARG A 12 -6.31 -1.32 3.86
CA ARG A 12 -6.93 -2.61 4.15
C ARG A 12 -6.78 -3.54 2.97
N SER A 13 -6.38 -4.77 3.25
CA SER A 13 -6.40 -5.90 2.32
C SER A 13 -7.30 -6.98 2.88
N ASP A 14 -8.07 -7.64 2.00
CA ASP A 14 -8.87 -8.81 2.37
C ASP A 14 -8.00 -10.04 2.69
N LEU A 15 -6.78 -10.07 2.13
CA LEU A 15 -5.74 -11.05 2.49
C LEU A 15 -5.06 -10.72 3.81
N ASN A 16 -4.23 -11.63 4.31
CA ASN A 16 -3.34 -11.39 5.44
C ASN A 16 -1.87 -11.22 4.99
N THR A 17 -1.66 -10.91 3.72
CA THR A 17 -0.34 -10.69 3.13
C THR A 17 0.17 -9.30 3.51
N LYS A 18 1.45 -9.18 3.83
CA LYS A 18 2.07 -7.88 4.15
C LYS A 18 2.34 -7.10 2.86
N PRO A 19 2.32 -5.75 2.89
CA PRO A 19 2.71 -4.94 1.75
C PRO A 19 4.20 -5.15 1.43
N ASP A 20 4.52 -5.14 0.13
CA ASP A 20 5.88 -5.36 -0.37
C ASP A 20 6.65 -4.04 -0.51
N TYR A 21 5.94 -2.95 -0.84
CA TYR A 21 6.55 -1.69 -1.21
C TYR A 21 6.04 -0.52 -0.38
N LYS A 22 6.93 0.43 -0.09
CA LYS A 22 6.62 1.75 0.47
C LYS A 22 6.98 2.85 -0.49
N CYS A 23 6.21 3.93 -0.46
CA CYS A 23 6.54 5.16 -1.16
C CYS A 23 7.53 5.98 -0.35
N LEU A 24 8.68 6.31 -0.97
CA LEU A 24 9.65 7.24 -0.42
C LEU A 24 9.29 8.71 -0.67
N GLY A 25 8.34 8.95 -1.58
CA GLY A 25 7.82 10.27 -1.91
C GLY A 25 6.98 10.91 -0.80
N THR A 26 6.12 11.85 -1.20
CA THR A 26 5.35 12.67 -0.25
C THR A 26 4.20 11.93 0.39
N CYS A 27 3.60 10.91 -0.24
CA CYS A 27 2.42 10.26 0.32
C CYS A 27 2.72 9.17 1.36
N LYS A 28 3.95 8.63 1.41
CA LYS A 28 4.35 7.56 2.36
C LYS A 28 3.46 6.32 2.37
N LYS A 29 2.59 6.15 1.36
CA LYS A 29 1.69 5.00 1.20
C LYS A 29 2.47 3.71 0.94
N VAL A 30 1.91 2.59 1.39
CA VAL A 30 2.39 1.23 1.08
C VAL A 30 1.54 0.55 0.00
N TRP A 31 2.14 -0.43 -0.68
CA TRP A 31 1.59 -1.13 -1.83
C TRP A 31 1.92 -2.62 -1.79
N TRP A 32 0.98 -3.44 -2.27
CA TRP A 32 1.22 -4.85 -2.54
C TRP A 32 1.79 -5.02 -3.94
N LYS A 33 2.51 -6.12 -4.16
CA LYS A 33 3.09 -6.41 -5.47
C LYS A 33 2.07 -6.40 -6.61
N ASP A 34 0.86 -6.85 -6.35
CA ASP A 34 -0.21 -6.95 -7.35
C ASP A 34 -0.80 -5.58 -7.72
N ASP A 35 -0.65 -4.56 -6.85
CA ASP A 35 -1.15 -3.20 -7.10
C ASP A 35 -0.15 -2.33 -7.89
N VAL A 36 1.08 -2.80 -8.06
CA VAL A 36 2.14 -2.03 -8.70
C VAL A 36 2.39 -2.59 -10.10
N GLU A 37 2.38 -1.70 -11.09
CA GLU A 37 2.73 -2.07 -12.46
C GLU A 37 4.08 -2.77 -12.50
N SER A 38 4.10 -3.98 -13.08
CA SER A 38 5.32 -4.75 -13.25
C SER A 38 6.28 -3.98 -14.14
N ALA A 39 7.47 -3.67 -13.60
CA ALA A 39 8.53 -3.05 -14.37
C ALA A 39 9.58 -4.10 -14.80
N PRO A 40 10.31 -3.85 -15.90
CA PRO A 40 11.43 -4.69 -16.32
C PRO A 40 12.46 -4.89 -15.21
N PHE A 41 13.23 -5.98 -15.26
CA PHE A 41 14.27 -6.26 -14.28
C PHE A 41 15.26 -5.07 -14.16
N GLY A 42 15.43 -4.55 -12.95
CA GLY A 42 16.30 -3.40 -12.67
C GLY A 42 15.67 -2.02 -12.87
N ALA A 43 14.42 -1.94 -13.33
CA ALA A 43 13.71 -0.67 -13.43
C ALA A 43 13.17 -0.21 -12.07
N GLN A 44 13.20 1.10 -11.84
CA GLN A 44 12.65 1.70 -10.63
C GLN A 44 11.12 1.68 -10.68
N LEU A 45 10.50 1.21 -9.60
CA LEU A 45 9.05 1.28 -9.42
C LEU A 45 8.66 2.66 -8.88
N TYR A 46 7.54 3.19 -9.37
CA TYR A 46 7.00 4.49 -8.98
C TYR A 46 5.61 4.36 -8.36
N CYS A 47 5.34 5.21 -7.39
CA CYS A 47 4.08 5.26 -6.67
C CYS A 47 3.01 5.89 -7.55
N GLN A 48 1.93 5.15 -7.80
CA GLN A 48 0.83 5.66 -8.63
C GLN A 48 0.05 6.82 -8.00
N LYS A 49 0.15 7.02 -6.67
CA LYS A 49 -0.51 8.13 -5.96
C LYS A 49 0.22 9.46 -6.06
N CYS A 50 1.56 9.48 -5.91
CA CYS A 50 2.33 10.74 -5.89
C CYS A 50 3.51 10.81 -6.88
N GLY A 51 3.73 9.76 -7.68
CA GLY A 51 4.88 9.66 -8.59
C GLY A 51 6.24 9.44 -7.91
N GLY A 52 6.27 9.34 -6.57
CA GLY A 52 7.50 9.10 -5.81
C GLY A 52 8.06 7.69 -6.00
N VAL A 53 9.34 7.49 -5.69
CA VAL A 53 10.01 6.19 -5.82
C VAL A 53 9.46 5.18 -4.81
N LEU A 54 9.26 3.93 -5.25
CA LEU A 54 8.94 2.79 -4.39
C LEU A 54 10.21 2.04 -3.97
N SER A 55 10.21 1.55 -2.72
CA SER A 55 11.27 0.74 -2.11
C SER A 55 10.63 -0.38 -1.29
N SER A 56 11.38 -1.41 -0.91
CA SER A 56 10.89 -2.47 -0.01
C SER A 56 10.35 -1.89 1.31
N ALA A 57 9.16 -2.34 1.70
CA ALA A 57 8.52 -1.95 2.96
C ALA A 57 9.01 -2.79 4.14
N ARG A 58 9.10 -2.17 5.32
CA ARG A 58 9.44 -2.84 6.58
C ARG A 58 8.42 -2.54 7.67
N GLU A 59 7.81 -3.59 8.21
CA GLU A 59 6.93 -3.49 9.37
C GLU A 59 7.67 -2.89 10.58
N GLY A 60 6.99 -2.01 11.32
CA GLY A 60 7.50 -1.33 12.51
C GLY A 60 8.33 -0.08 12.20
N PHE A 61 8.72 0.14 10.94
CA PHE A 61 9.42 1.34 10.49
C PHE A 61 8.62 2.13 9.48
N ASP A 62 8.12 1.46 8.45
CA ASP A 62 7.44 2.09 7.30
C ASP A 62 5.93 2.03 7.41
N TYR A 63 5.43 1.00 8.08
CA TYR A 63 4.03 0.81 8.39
C TYR A 63 3.90 -0.03 9.66
N LYS A 64 2.72 0.06 10.28
CA LYS A 64 2.33 -0.75 11.43
C LYS A 64 1.11 -1.57 11.05
N ILE A 65 1.09 -2.83 11.45
CA ILE A 65 -0.12 -3.66 11.34
C ILE A 65 -1.04 -3.29 12.51
N THR A 66 -2.23 -2.77 12.22
CA THR A 66 -3.26 -2.42 13.21
C THR A 66 -4.26 -3.54 13.40
N LYS A 67 -4.51 -4.33 12.34
CA LYS A 67 -5.39 -5.49 12.37
C LYS A 67 -4.78 -6.63 11.57
N ASN A 68 -4.80 -7.85 12.11
CA ASN A 68 -4.37 -9.06 11.42
C ASN A 68 -5.29 -10.22 11.78
N GLU A 69 -6.18 -10.56 10.87
CA GLU A 69 -7.10 -11.68 10.99
C GLU A 69 -6.84 -12.65 9.83
N PRO A 70 -7.06 -13.97 10.03
CA PRO A 70 -7.04 -14.93 8.94
C PRO A 70 -7.90 -14.39 7.79
N GLY A 71 -7.28 -14.13 6.63
CA GLY A 71 -8.00 -13.65 5.46
C GLY A 71 -8.88 -14.72 4.84
N GLU A 72 -9.63 -14.32 3.82
CA GLU A 72 -10.29 -15.31 2.97
C GLU A 72 -9.25 -16.31 2.45
N LYS A 73 -9.59 -17.59 2.51
CA LYS A 73 -8.74 -18.65 1.95
C LYS A 73 -8.81 -18.56 0.43
N VAL A 74 -7.83 -17.91 -0.16
CA VAL A 74 -7.67 -17.88 -1.62
C VAL A 74 -6.97 -19.14 -2.07
N TYR A 75 -7.64 -19.91 -2.94
CA TYR A 75 -7.08 -21.11 -3.53
C TYR A 75 -6.31 -20.76 -4.81
N PRO A 76 -5.24 -21.49 -5.15
CA PRO A 76 -4.53 -21.30 -6.41
C PRO A 76 -5.49 -21.44 -7.59
N GLY A 77 -5.57 -20.42 -8.45
CA GLY A 77 -6.48 -20.41 -9.62
C GLY A 77 -7.91 -19.93 -9.33
N SER A 78 -8.18 -19.40 -8.14
CA SER A 78 -9.44 -18.68 -7.89
C SER A 78 -9.36 -17.25 -8.42
N ASP A 79 -10.40 -16.79 -9.12
CA ASP A 79 -10.56 -15.43 -9.64
C ASP A 79 -10.88 -14.41 -8.53
N ILE A 80 -10.23 -14.53 -7.37
CA ILE A 80 -10.44 -13.60 -6.26
C ILE A 80 -9.64 -12.34 -6.57
N ASP A 81 -10.36 -11.30 -6.98
CA ASP A 81 -9.84 -9.95 -7.10
C ASP A 81 -9.57 -9.41 -5.69
N VAL A 82 -8.30 -9.44 -5.28
CA VAL A 82 -7.87 -8.96 -3.97
C VAL A 82 -8.00 -7.44 -3.94
N LYS A 83 -8.94 -6.93 -3.15
CA LYS A 83 -9.16 -5.48 -3.07
C LYS A 83 -8.25 -4.87 -2.01
N HIS A 84 -7.43 -3.92 -2.44
CA HIS A 84 -6.67 -3.06 -1.56
C HIS A 84 -7.33 -1.68 -1.50
N SER A 85 -7.98 -1.36 -0.38
CA SER A 85 -8.54 -0.03 -0.16
C SER A 85 -7.60 0.79 0.72
N SER A 86 -7.30 2.01 0.32
CA SER A 86 -6.36 2.88 1.04
C SER A 86 -6.96 4.26 1.19
N ASN A 87 -7.17 4.66 2.43
CA ASN A 87 -7.75 5.94 2.79
C ASN A 87 -6.69 6.85 3.40
N LEU A 88 -6.71 8.12 3.01
CA LEU A 88 -5.97 9.17 3.70
C LEU A 88 -6.66 9.45 5.03
N LEU A 89 -5.89 9.57 6.11
CA LEU A 89 -6.42 9.99 7.40
C LEU A 89 -6.91 11.44 7.31
N GLU A 90 -8.07 11.73 7.89
CA GLU A 90 -8.75 13.04 7.79
C GLU A 90 -7.82 14.21 8.15
N GLN A 91 -6.97 14.03 9.17
CA GLN A 91 -6.01 15.04 9.61
C GLN A 91 -4.97 15.43 8.55
N PHE A 92 -4.76 14.60 7.53
CA PHE A 92 -3.78 14.79 6.45
C PHE A 92 -4.41 15.13 5.09
N GLU A 93 -5.72 15.32 5.00
CA GLU A 93 -6.40 15.73 3.74
C GLU A 93 -5.83 17.02 3.13
N HIS A 94 -5.34 17.92 3.97
CA HIS A 94 -4.68 19.15 3.52
C HIS A 94 -3.42 18.88 2.68
N LEU A 95 -2.72 17.75 2.92
CA LEU A 95 -1.53 17.37 2.17
C LEU A 95 -1.87 16.95 0.73
N GLU A 96 -3.00 16.27 0.53
CA GLU A 96 -3.46 15.92 -0.82
C GLU A 96 -3.73 17.16 -1.66
N LYS A 97 -4.34 18.20 -1.07
CA LYS A 97 -4.54 19.51 -1.72
C LYS A 97 -3.22 20.24 -1.99
N THR A 98 -2.25 20.10 -1.10
CA THR A 98 -0.95 20.79 -1.19
C THR A 98 -0.06 20.16 -2.28
N TYR A 99 -0.02 18.83 -2.33
CA TYR A 99 0.89 18.07 -3.19
C TYR A 99 0.24 17.49 -4.44
N GLY A 100 -1.09 17.62 -4.59
CA GLY A 100 -1.82 17.13 -5.75
C GLY A 100 -1.75 15.62 -5.92
N TRP A 101 -1.85 14.86 -4.83
CA TRP A 101 -1.89 13.40 -4.90
C TRP A 101 -3.12 12.94 -5.69
N LYS A 102 -2.97 11.86 -6.45
CA LYS A 102 -4.02 11.29 -7.30
C LYS A 102 -4.73 10.11 -6.63
#